data_AF-A0AAD6CGL1-F1
#
_entry.id   AF-A0AAD6CGL1-F1
#
_cell.length_a   1.000
_cell.length_b   1.000
_cell.length_c   1.000
_cell.angle_alpha   90.00
_cell.angle_beta   90.00
_cell.angle_gamma   90.00
#
_symmetry.space_group_name_H-M   'P 1'
#
loop_
_entity.id
_entity.type
_entity.pdbx_description
1 polymer ?
#
loop_
_entity_poly.entity_id
_entity_poly.type
_entity_poly.pdbx_seq_one_letter_code
_entity_poly.pdbx_strand_id
1 'polypeptide(L)'
;MFDFLSTKHEPNKSSSRNSCDASSNLKKVPTTPDKIDTEKKNLEAKILSLYRIAWLGIYQVHDEHGRDHATRLAELFIGAGMSSYVDKSEEEFNNRHGNNPRTYTGAESRVLNPLFMALRKNGLKNLKLFEGVSVTSLEAVIELLEAYVKEATAVNGLYHLLRELQVGLRTPTEDDEQAVLEQFIPVANQFAKRLLHLDARLKVLVSDMEDEFWNEYGAVQGREGWFVHYALFPSFTGRGKKSLMSSMKA
;
A
#
# COMPACT_ATOMS: atom_id res chain seq x y z
N MET A 1 63.92 33.89 -30.23
CA MET A 1 65.22 33.63 -30.87
C MET A 1 65.22 32.19 -31.32
N PHE A 2 65.24 31.99 -32.64
CA PHE A 2 65.38 30.71 -33.33
C PHE A 2 66.85 30.32 -33.38
N ASP A 3 67.15 29.02 -33.31
CA ASP A 3 68.33 28.30 -33.85
C ASP A 3 68.01 26.80 -33.58
N PHE A 4 67.56 25.93 -34.51
CA PHE A 4 68.16 25.34 -35.71
C PHE A 4 69.66 24.96 -35.66
N LEU A 5 69.92 23.64 -35.68
CA LEU A 5 70.92 22.84 -36.43
C LEU A 5 71.03 21.45 -35.74
N SER A 6 70.51 20.33 -36.28
CA SER A 6 71.02 19.48 -37.38
C SER A 6 72.42 18.89 -37.10
N THR A 7 72.62 17.58 -36.86
CA THR A 7 72.71 16.51 -37.90
C THR A 7 72.93 15.11 -37.27
N LYS A 8 72.13 14.10 -37.67
CA LYS A 8 72.43 12.86 -38.45
C LYS A 8 73.35 11.78 -37.83
N HIS A 9 72.81 10.56 -37.60
CA HIS A 9 72.97 9.40 -38.52
C HIS A 9 72.15 8.16 -38.11
N GLU A 10 71.34 7.65 -39.05
CA GLU A 10 70.81 6.28 -39.22
C GLU A 10 71.87 5.37 -39.93
N PRO A 11 71.70 4.04 -40.21
CA PRO A 11 70.44 3.27 -40.41
C PRO A 11 70.41 1.78 -39.94
N ASN A 12 69.22 1.18 -39.84
CA ASN A 12 68.82 0.03 -40.68
C ASN A 12 67.40 -0.52 -40.41
N LYS A 13 66.56 -0.39 -41.44
CA LYS A 13 65.45 -1.23 -41.95
C LYS A 13 64.97 -2.42 -41.09
N SER A 14 63.64 -2.52 -40.87
CA SER A 14 62.71 -3.17 -41.82
C SER A 14 61.27 -3.35 -41.28
N SER A 15 60.31 -3.20 -42.21
CA SER A 15 59.04 -3.94 -42.35
C SER A 15 57.81 -3.66 -41.45
N SER A 16 56.95 -2.74 -41.94
CA SER A 16 55.57 -3.02 -42.39
C SER A 16 54.63 -3.91 -41.54
N ARG A 17 53.58 -3.33 -40.93
CA ARG A 17 52.15 -3.44 -41.37
C ARG A 17 51.17 -2.86 -40.33
N ASN A 18 50.15 -2.19 -40.87
CA ASN A 18 48.93 -1.68 -40.26
C ASN A 18 48.27 -2.64 -39.23
N SER A 19 47.69 -2.09 -38.16
CA SER A 19 46.30 -2.43 -37.78
C SER A 19 45.78 -1.45 -36.73
N CYS A 20 44.68 -0.80 -37.06
CA CYS A 20 43.86 -0.01 -36.16
C CYS A 20 42.89 -0.98 -35.48
N ASP A 21 43.04 -1.27 -34.19
CA ASP A 21 42.03 -2.01 -33.44
C ASP A 21 41.33 -1.09 -32.44
N ALA A 22 40.32 -0.42 -32.98
CA ALA A 22 39.15 -0.02 -32.22
C ALA A 22 38.24 -1.26 -32.05
N SER A 23 38.10 -1.74 -30.82
CA SER A 23 36.95 -2.50 -30.25
C SER A 23 37.47 -3.23 -29.00
N SER A 24 36.85 -3.16 -27.83
CA SER A 24 35.41 -3.34 -27.62
C SER A 24 34.99 -2.73 -26.29
N ASN A 25 34.12 -1.71 -26.35
CA ASN A 25 33.16 -1.50 -25.28
C ASN A 25 32.15 -2.65 -25.36
N LEU A 26 32.48 -3.77 -24.72
CA LEU A 26 31.53 -4.85 -24.44
C LEU A 26 30.45 -4.26 -23.53
N LYS A 27 29.35 -3.80 -24.13
CA LYS A 27 28.05 -3.75 -23.44
C LYS A 27 27.81 -5.18 -22.94
N LYS A 28 28.02 -5.41 -21.64
CA LYS A 28 27.62 -6.63 -20.94
C LYS A 28 26.17 -6.90 -21.34
N VAL A 29 25.97 -7.95 -22.14
CA VAL A 29 24.63 -8.47 -22.42
C VAL A 29 24.09 -8.91 -21.06
N PRO A 30 22.94 -8.38 -20.61
CA PRO A 30 22.38 -8.78 -19.34
C PRO A 30 22.14 -10.28 -19.37
N THR A 31 22.76 -10.99 -18.43
CA THR A 31 22.59 -12.43 -18.27
C THR A 31 21.12 -12.69 -17.89
N THR A 32 20.54 -13.80 -18.30
CA THR A 32 19.17 -14.21 -17.96
C THR A 32 18.80 -14.00 -16.48
N PRO A 33 19.65 -14.32 -15.48
CA PRO A 33 19.39 -14.01 -14.08
C PRO A 33 19.33 -12.50 -13.76
N ASP A 34 20.20 -11.68 -14.37
CA ASP A 34 20.18 -10.21 -14.19
C ASP A 34 18.86 -9.60 -14.68
N LYS A 35 18.26 -10.20 -15.72
CA LYS A 35 16.98 -9.76 -16.27
C LYS A 35 15.81 -10.10 -15.33
N ILE A 36 15.81 -11.28 -14.73
CA ILE A 36 14.78 -11.73 -13.77
C ILE A 36 14.85 -10.87 -12.49
N ASP A 37 16.04 -10.59 -11.98
CA ASP A 37 16.22 -9.74 -10.80
C ASP A 37 15.77 -8.30 -11.06
N THR A 38 15.99 -7.80 -12.27
CA THR A 38 15.51 -6.47 -12.68
C THR A 38 13.98 -6.44 -12.78
N GLU A 39 13.38 -7.50 -13.32
CA GLU A 39 11.92 -7.65 -13.42
C GLU A 39 11.26 -7.72 -12.04
N LYS A 40 11.76 -8.56 -11.13
CA LYS A 40 11.26 -8.64 -9.76
C LYS A 40 11.31 -7.29 -9.03
N LYS A 41 12.42 -6.54 -9.16
CA LYS A 41 12.54 -5.19 -8.58
C LYS A 41 11.50 -4.20 -9.15
N ASN A 42 11.21 -4.29 -10.45
CA ASN A 42 10.18 -3.45 -11.07
C ASN A 42 8.78 -3.80 -10.55
N LEU A 43 8.49 -5.08 -10.35
CA LEU A 43 7.22 -5.54 -9.77
C LEU A 43 7.08 -5.09 -8.32
N GLU A 44 8.12 -5.23 -7.50
CA GLU A 44 8.15 -4.72 -6.12
C GLU A 44 7.90 -3.22 -6.07
N ALA A 45 8.57 -2.43 -6.92
CA ALA A 45 8.33 -0.99 -7.01
C ALA A 45 6.87 -0.67 -7.38
N LYS A 46 6.27 -1.43 -8.31
CA LYS A 46 4.86 -1.29 -8.68
C LYS A 46 3.93 -1.65 -7.50
N ILE A 47 4.23 -2.72 -6.76
CA ILE A 47 3.50 -3.12 -5.55
C ILE A 47 3.52 -1.98 -4.52
N LEU A 48 4.70 -1.43 -4.23
CA LEU A 48 4.85 -0.31 -3.29
C LEU A 48 4.03 0.92 -3.70
N SER A 49 4.03 1.26 -5.00
CA SER A 49 3.25 2.38 -5.52
C SER A 49 1.74 2.14 -5.40
N LEU A 50 1.26 0.98 -5.85
CA LEU A 50 -0.17 0.63 -5.78
C LEU A 50 -0.66 0.52 -4.34
N TYR A 51 0.15 -0.06 -3.46
CA TYR A 51 -0.11 -0.13 -2.04
C TYR A 51 -0.36 1.24 -1.44
N ARG A 52 0.53 2.20 -1.72
CA ARG A 52 0.39 3.57 -1.20
C ARG A 52 -0.91 4.22 -1.67
N ILE A 53 -1.25 4.07 -2.95
CA ILE A 53 -2.49 4.62 -3.53
C ILE A 53 -3.71 3.99 -2.87
N ALA A 54 -3.75 2.66 -2.75
CA ALA A 54 -4.86 1.96 -2.13
C ALA A 54 -5.00 2.30 -0.64
N TRP A 55 -3.89 2.36 0.10
CA TRP A 55 -3.88 2.67 1.53
C TRP A 55 -4.45 4.07 1.80
N LEU A 56 -3.92 5.08 1.12
CA LEU A 56 -4.38 6.48 1.23
C LEU A 56 -5.75 6.68 0.55
N GLY A 57 -6.17 5.79 -0.35
CA GLY A 57 -7.48 5.91 -1.00
C GLY A 57 -8.62 5.33 -0.17
N ILE A 58 -8.32 4.38 0.73
CA ILE A 58 -9.34 3.59 1.43
C ILE A 58 -9.34 3.89 2.93
N TYR A 59 -8.16 4.00 3.54
CA TYR A 59 -8.04 4.05 5.00
C TYR A 59 -7.68 5.44 5.54
N GLN A 60 -6.90 6.25 4.81
CA GLN A 60 -6.35 7.52 5.30
C GLN A 60 -6.64 8.73 4.41
N VAL A 61 -7.12 9.84 4.96
CA VAL A 61 -7.60 11.00 4.16
C VAL A 61 -6.48 11.79 3.46
N HIS A 62 -5.29 11.88 4.04
CA HIS A 62 -4.21 12.74 3.53
C HIS A 62 -2.87 12.02 3.48
N ASP A 63 -2.39 11.58 4.64
CA ASP A 63 -1.14 10.84 4.82
C ASP A 63 -1.34 9.72 5.85
N GLU A 64 -0.30 8.95 6.13
CA GLU A 64 -0.35 7.80 7.05
C GLU A 64 -0.76 8.16 8.49
N HIS A 65 -0.56 9.41 8.90
CA HIS A 65 -0.88 9.96 10.22
C HIS A 65 -2.14 10.84 10.19
N GLY A 66 -2.77 10.98 9.02
CA GLY A 66 -3.96 11.78 8.80
C GLY A 66 -5.18 11.22 9.53
N ARG A 67 -6.29 11.96 9.41
CA ARG A 67 -7.59 11.45 9.87
C ARG A 67 -7.96 10.24 9.01
N ASP A 68 -8.43 9.18 9.65
CA ASP A 68 -8.90 8.01 8.92
C ASP A 68 -10.25 8.27 8.22
N HIS A 69 -10.47 7.57 7.11
CA HIS A 69 -11.68 7.73 6.30
C HIS A 69 -12.95 7.30 7.07
N ALA A 70 -12.85 6.28 7.92
CA ALA A 70 -13.97 5.77 8.70
C ALA A 70 -14.54 6.84 9.65
N THR A 71 -13.67 7.54 10.38
CA THR A 71 -14.00 8.64 11.28
C THR A 71 -14.66 9.77 10.52
N ARG A 72 -14.10 10.16 9.36
CA ARG A 72 -14.67 11.26 8.56
C ARG A 72 -16.03 10.90 7.96
N LEU A 73 -16.22 9.65 7.55
CA LEU A 73 -17.53 9.15 7.09
C LEU A 73 -18.54 9.13 8.23
N ALA A 74 -18.12 8.75 9.44
CA ALA A 74 -18.99 8.77 10.61
C ALA A 74 -19.44 10.19 10.98
N GLU A 75 -18.53 11.17 10.95
CA GLU A 75 -18.88 12.58 11.17
C GLU A 75 -19.94 13.07 10.16
N LEU A 76 -19.80 12.70 8.89
CA LEU A 76 -20.77 13.05 7.85
C LEU A 76 -22.09 12.30 8.01
N PHE A 77 -22.05 11.04 8.43
CA PHE A 77 -23.25 10.26 8.72
C PHE A 77 -24.09 10.91 9.82
N ILE A 78 -23.44 11.36 10.90
CA ILE A 78 -24.10 12.12 11.97
C ILE A 78 -24.68 13.44 11.43
N GLY A 79 -23.91 14.18 10.62
CA GLY A 79 -24.36 15.43 9.98
C GLY A 79 -25.49 15.26 8.95
N ALA A 80 -25.71 14.04 8.46
CA ALA A 80 -26.81 13.67 7.58
C ALA A 80 -28.11 13.35 8.35
N GLY A 81 -28.16 13.68 9.64
CA GLY A 81 -29.36 13.55 10.47
C GLY A 81 -29.40 12.32 11.36
N MET A 82 -28.36 11.48 11.34
CA MET A 82 -28.34 10.20 12.05
C MET A 82 -27.89 10.31 13.52
N SER A 83 -27.94 11.51 14.12
CA SER A 83 -27.50 11.72 15.51
C SER A 83 -28.32 10.94 16.54
N SER A 84 -29.59 10.63 16.24
CA SER A 84 -30.46 9.78 17.07
C SER A 84 -29.90 8.36 17.25
N TYR A 85 -29.02 7.91 16.35
CA TYR A 85 -28.35 6.62 16.44
C TYR A 85 -27.12 6.65 17.37
N VAL A 86 -26.59 7.84 17.69
CA VAL A 86 -25.49 8.09 18.65
C VAL A 86 -26.00 7.95 20.10
N ASP A 87 -27.25 8.33 20.34
CA ASP A 87 -27.76 8.68 21.68
C ASP A 87 -28.32 7.49 22.51
N LYS A 88 -28.05 6.24 22.11
CA LYS A 88 -28.48 5.04 22.87
C LYS A 88 -27.36 4.42 23.72
N SER A 89 -26.41 5.21 24.21
CA SER A 89 -25.23 4.73 24.96
C SER A 89 -25.22 5.02 26.46
N GLU A 90 -26.33 5.50 27.06
CA GLU A 90 -26.42 5.66 28.52
C GLU A 90 -26.19 4.34 29.29
N GLU A 91 -26.37 3.17 28.66
CA GLU A 91 -26.07 1.87 29.28
C GLU A 91 -24.59 1.44 29.22
N GLU A 92 -23.72 2.11 28.44
CA GLU A 92 -22.35 1.63 28.19
C GLU A 92 -21.23 2.46 28.82
N PHE A 93 -21.56 3.62 29.40
CA PHE A 93 -20.57 4.49 30.05
C PHE A 93 -19.97 3.90 31.34
N ASN A 94 -20.58 2.86 31.92
CA ASN A 94 -20.09 2.27 33.18
C ASN A 94 -19.03 1.17 33.01
N ASN A 95 -18.65 0.78 31.78
CA ASN A 95 -17.82 -0.42 31.56
C ASN A 95 -16.52 -0.20 30.75
N ARG A 96 -15.90 0.99 30.77
CA ARG A 96 -14.60 1.19 30.09
C ARG A 96 -13.52 1.85 30.94
N HIS A 97 -12.84 1.02 31.73
CA HIS A 97 -11.41 1.20 31.95
C HIS A 97 -10.67 0.86 30.65
N GLY A 98 -10.36 1.87 29.83
CA GLY A 98 -9.50 1.72 28.66
C GLY A 98 -9.69 2.84 27.64
N ASN A 99 -8.65 3.65 27.47
CA ASN A 99 -8.48 4.78 26.56
C ASN A 99 -8.84 4.48 25.07
N ASN A 100 -10.11 4.28 24.74
CA ASN A 100 -10.55 4.13 23.35
C ASN A 100 -11.64 5.18 23.03
N PRO A 101 -11.28 6.33 22.43
CA PRO A 101 -12.16 7.51 22.42
C PRO A 101 -13.42 7.40 21.55
N ARG A 102 -13.60 6.35 20.73
CA ARG A 102 -14.64 6.34 19.67
C ARG A 102 -15.07 4.93 19.27
N THR A 103 -15.53 4.13 20.21
CA THR A 103 -16.20 2.87 19.85
C THR A 103 -17.67 3.18 19.68
N TYR A 104 -18.13 3.29 18.44
CA TYR A 104 -19.54 3.39 18.08
C TYR A 104 -20.26 2.14 18.59
N THR A 105 -20.99 2.25 19.69
CA THR A 105 -21.58 1.09 20.36
C THR A 105 -23.10 1.16 20.51
N GLY A 106 -23.71 2.25 20.02
CA GLY A 106 -25.16 2.42 19.90
C GLY A 106 -25.77 1.85 18.62
N ALA A 107 -26.93 2.36 18.20
CA ALA A 107 -27.64 1.90 17.00
C ALA A 107 -26.85 2.13 15.69
N GLU A 108 -25.92 3.10 15.68
CA GLU A 108 -24.92 3.30 14.62
C GLU A 108 -24.08 2.03 14.36
N SER A 109 -23.80 1.27 15.43
CA SER A 109 -23.08 0.00 15.37
C SER A 109 -23.84 -1.07 14.59
N ARG A 110 -25.17 -0.97 14.44
CA ARG A 110 -25.95 -1.93 13.63
C ARG A 110 -26.03 -1.51 12.17
N VAL A 111 -26.16 -0.21 11.92
CA VAL A 111 -26.36 0.35 10.57
C VAL A 111 -25.05 0.50 9.81
N LEU A 112 -23.97 0.92 10.48
CA LEU A 112 -22.64 1.11 9.88
C LEU A 112 -21.65 0.00 10.20
N ASN A 113 -22.04 -1.04 10.96
CA ASN A 113 -21.12 -2.11 11.34
C ASN A 113 -20.29 -2.63 10.18
N PRO A 114 -20.91 -3.00 9.03
CA PRO A 114 -20.17 -3.64 7.95
C PRO A 114 -19.09 -2.70 7.40
N LEU A 115 -19.43 -1.43 7.20
CA LEU A 115 -18.52 -0.40 6.71
C LEU A 115 -17.37 -0.16 7.69
N PHE A 116 -17.67 0.05 8.97
CA PHE A 116 -16.65 0.30 9.98
C PHE A 116 -15.77 -0.91 10.24
N MET A 117 -16.34 -2.12 10.26
CA MET A 117 -15.58 -3.36 10.35
C MET A 117 -14.61 -3.48 9.17
N ALA A 118 -15.06 -3.22 7.95
CA ALA A 118 -14.23 -3.32 6.76
C ALA A 118 -13.08 -2.28 6.78
N LEU A 119 -13.37 -1.03 7.13
CA LEU A 119 -12.37 0.03 7.19
C LEU A 119 -11.39 -0.14 8.36
N ARG A 120 -11.87 -0.53 9.56
CA ARG A 120 -11.00 -0.70 10.75
C ARG A 120 -10.10 -1.93 10.70
N LYS A 121 -10.50 -2.96 9.96
CA LYS A 121 -9.66 -4.15 9.78
C LYS A 121 -8.31 -3.82 9.14
N ASN A 122 -8.23 -2.73 8.37
CA ASN A 122 -7.01 -2.30 7.70
C ASN A 122 -6.32 -3.48 6.99
N GLY A 123 -7.07 -4.25 6.20
CA GLY A 123 -6.60 -5.53 5.66
C GLY A 123 -5.24 -5.42 4.96
N LEU A 124 -5.05 -4.38 4.16
CA LEU A 124 -3.79 -4.05 3.49
C LEU A 124 -2.60 -3.91 4.46
N LYS A 125 -2.78 -3.54 5.72
CA LYS A 125 -1.69 -3.47 6.70
C LYS A 125 -0.99 -4.82 6.88
N ASN A 126 -1.69 -5.92 6.58
CA ASN A 126 -1.19 -7.29 6.70
C ASN A 126 -0.51 -7.81 5.43
N LEU A 127 -0.40 -7.02 4.36
CA LEU A 127 0.38 -7.43 3.18
C LEU A 127 1.85 -7.60 3.58
N LYS A 128 2.32 -8.85 3.48
CA LYS A 128 3.69 -9.27 3.75
C LYS A 128 4.28 -9.83 2.45
N LEU A 129 5.49 -9.41 2.11
CA LEU A 129 6.27 -9.97 1.01
C LEU A 129 7.43 -10.78 1.57
N PHE A 130 7.82 -11.83 0.86
CA PHE A 130 8.89 -12.74 1.27
C PHE A 130 10.02 -12.69 0.26
N GLU A 131 11.25 -12.93 0.73
CA GLU A 131 12.41 -13.03 -0.16
C GLU A 131 12.25 -14.24 -1.08
N GLY A 132 12.63 -14.12 -2.35
CA GLY A 132 12.63 -15.27 -3.28
C GLY A 132 11.30 -15.54 -3.97
N VAL A 133 10.17 -14.98 -3.49
CA VAL A 133 8.83 -15.15 -4.09
C VAL A 133 8.83 -15.02 -5.62
N SER A 134 8.08 -15.89 -6.28
CA SER A 134 7.97 -15.98 -7.74
C SER A 134 7.38 -14.72 -8.35
N VAL A 135 7.70 -14.53 -9.63
CA VAL A 135 7.11 -13.47 -10.46
C VAL A 135 5.58 -13.58 -10.46
N THR A 136 5.04 -14.79 -10.60
CA THR A 136 3.58 -15.05 -10.59
C THR A 136 2.91 -14.57 -9.31
N SER A 137 3.50 -14.84 -8.15
CA SER A 137 2.98 -14.37 -6.86
C SER A 137 3.03 -12.84 -6.75
N LEU A 138 4.10 -12.20 -7.22
CA LEU A 138 4.18 -10.72 -7.28
C LEU A 138 3.13 -10.12 -8.22
N GLU A 139 2.88 -10.75 -9.38
CA GLU A 139 1.82 -10.34 -10.31
C GLU A 139 0.43 -10.50 -9.69
N ALA A 140 0.17 -11.57 -8.94
CA ALA A 140 -1.07 -11.76 -8.21
C ALA A 140 -1.28 -10.69 -7.12
N VAL A 141 -0.21 -10.27 -6.43
CA VAL A 141 -0.25 -9.14 -5.48
C VAL A 141 -0.62 -7.86 -6.22
N ILE A 142 -0.03 -7.60 -7.39
CA ILE A 142 -0.34 -6.44 -8.22
C ILE A 142 -1.82 -6.44 -8.64
N GLU A 143 -2.34 -7.55 -9.15
CA GLU A 143 -3.74 -7.67 -9.55
C GLU A 143 -4.69 -7.38 -8.37
N LEU A 144 -4.37 -7.92 -7.20
CA LEU A 144 -5.17 -7.68 -5.99
C LEU A 144 -5.11 -6.21 -5.56
N LEU A 145 -3.93 -5.59 -5.59
CA LEU A 145 -3.78 -4.16 -5.27
C LEU A 145 -4.49 -3.26 -6.27
N GLU A 146 -4.47 -3.60 -7.56
CA GLU A 146 -5.25 -2.89 -8.58
C GLU A 146 -6.76 -2.97 -8.30
N ALA A 147 -7.25 -4.10 -7.77
CA ALA A 147 -8.63 -4.22 -7.31
C ALA A 147 -8.92 -3.34 -6.09
N TYR A 148 -8.01 -3.25 -5.11
CA TYR A 148 -8.15 -2.27 -4.01
C TYR A 148 -8.16 -0.83 -4.52
N VAL A 149 -7.27 -0.46 -5.44
CA VAL A 149 -7.22 0.90 -6.01
C VAL A 149 -8.57 1.30 -6.63
N LYS A 150 -9.30 0.36 -7.25
CA LYS A 150 -10.65 0.63 -7.77
C LYS A 150 -11.65 0.98 -6.66
N GLU A 151 -11.52 0.38 -5.49
CA GLU A 151 -12.38 0.67 -4.33
C GLU A 151 -12.08 2.03 -3.67
N ALA A 152 -10.89 2.61 -3.87
CA ALA A 152 -10.60 3.98 -3.41
C ALA A 152 -11.59 5.00 -4.00
N THR A 153 -11.98 4.83 -5.27
CA THR A 153 -12.99 5.68 -5.91
C THR A 153 -14.37 5.53 -5.26
N ALA A 154 -14.70 4.34 -4.75
CA ALA A 154 -15.98 4.11 -4.07
C ALA A 154 -16.07 4.87 -2.74
N VAL A 155 -14.96 5.07 -2.03
CA VAL A 155 -14.92 5.90 -0.81
C VAL A 155 -15.32 7.35 -1.12
N ASN A 156 -14.87 7.90 -2.24
CA ASN A 156 -15.29 9.23 -2.68
C ASN A 156 -16.79 9.31 -2.99
N GLY A 157 -17.37 8.24 -3.55
CA GLY A 157 -18.82 8.12 -3.74
C GLY A 157 -19.59 8.16 -2.42
N LEU A 158 -19.10 7.46 -1.39
CA LEU A 158 -19.68 7.51 -0.04
C LEU A 158 -19.63 8.92 0.55
N TYR A 159 -18.53 9.66 0.34
CA TYR A 159 -18.43 11.05 0.76
C TYR A 159 -19.42 11.96 0.04
N HIS A 160 -19.53 11.81 -1.29
CA HIS A 160 -20.44 12.63 -2.08
C HIS A 160 -21.88 12.45 -1.61
N LEU A 161 -22.31 11.19 -1.46
CA LEU A 161 -23.67 10.86 -1.06
C LEU A 161 -24.03 11.40 0.32
N LEU A 162 -23.14 11.21 1.32
CA LEU A 162 -23.40 11.78 2.65
C LEU A 162 -23.39 13.30 2.65
N ARG A 163 -22.61 13.95 1.77
CA ARG A 163 -22.62 15.41 1.63
C ARG A 163 -23.93 15.92 1.05
N GLU A 164 -24.49 15.22 0.07
CA GLU A 164 -25.79 15.54 -0.52
C GLU A 164 -26.93 15.37 0.50
N LEU A 165 -26.80 14.41 1.41
CA LEU A 165 -27.77 14.15 2.47
C LEU A 165 -27.56 14.99 3.74
N GLN A 166 -26.63 15.97 3.75
CA GLN A 166 -26.41 16.80 4.94
C GLN A 166 -27.66 17.61 5.28
N VAL A 167 -28.04 17.56 6.55
CA VAL A 167 -29.19 18.29 7.09
C VAL A 167 -28.84 19.77 7.36
N GLY A 168 -27.55 20.08 7.55
CA GLY A 168 -27.09 21.44 7.83
C GLY A 168 -27.30 21.81 9.31
N LEU A 169 -27.91 22.97 9.57
CA LEU A 169 -28.12 23.48 10.95
C LEU A 169 -29.53 23.23 11.49
N ARG A 170 -30.44 22.66 10.69
CA ARG A 170 -31.81 22.36 11.15
C ARG A 170 -31.84 21.04 11.94
N THR A 171 -32.89 20.85 12.72
CA THR A 171 -33.15 19.56 13.36
C THR A 171 -33.43 18.49 12.30
N PRO A 172 -32.81 17.30 12.39
CA PRO A 172 -33.12 16.18 11.52
C PRO A 172 -34.58 15.74 11.63
N THR A 173 -35.17 15.33 10.52
CA THR A 173 -36.51 14.74 10.44
C THR A 173 -36.42 13.24 10.17
N GLU A 174 -37.52 12.51 10.38
CA GLU A 174 -37.60 11.09 10.02
C GLU A 174 -37.33 10.85 8.51
N ASP A 175 -37.76 11.78 7.65
CA ASP A 175 -37.50 11.72 6.20
C ASP A 175 -35.99 11.79 5.88
N ASP A 176 -35.21 12.57 6.64
CA ASP A 176 -33.76 12.64 6.47
C ASP A 176 -33.10 11.32 6.84
N GLU A 177 -33.49 10.75 7.97
CA GLU A 177 -32.98 9.46 8.43
C GLU A 177 -33.33 8.37 7.40
N GLN A 178 -34.57 8.35 6.92
CA GLN A 178 -35.03 7.40 5.91
C GLN A 178 -34.25 7.56 4.59
N ALA A 179 -33.97 8.79 4.15
CA ALA A 179 -33.16 9.04 2.97
C ALA A 179 -31.74 8.47 3.12
N VAL A 180 -31.12 8.60 4.29
CA VAL A 180 -29.81 7.98 4.57
C VAL A 180 -29.91 6.45 4.55
N LEU A 181 -30.92 5.88 5.18
CA LEU A 181 -31.13 4.42 5.22
C LEU A 181 -31.37 3.83 3.82
N GLU A 182 -32.11 4.53 2.96
CA GLU A 182 -32.43 4.05 1.61
C GLU A 182 -31.30 4.27 0.61
N GLN A 183 -30.61 5.41 0.68
CA GLN A 183 -29.64 5.79 -0.35
C GLN A 183 -28.23 5.39 0.04
N PHE A 184 -27.79 5.70 1.27
CA PHE A 184 -26.41 5.52 1.68
C PHE A 184 -26.09 4.08 2.11
N ILE A 185 -26.94 3.47 2.92
CA ILE A 185 -26.65 2.16 3.52
C ILE A 185 -26.46 1.04 2.49
N PRO A 186 -27.26 0.91 1.43
CA PRO A 186 -27.03 -0.13 0.43
C PRO A 186 -25.67 0.01 -0.25
N VAL A 187 -25.26 1.24 -0.58
CA VAL A 187 -23.98 1.53 -1.24
C VAL A 187 -22.81 1.26 -0.30
N ALA A 188 -22.90 1.73 0.95
CA ALA A 188 -21.91 1.49 1.99
C ALA A 188 -21.71 -0.01 2.28
N ASN A 189 -22.81 -0.77 2.36
CA ASN A 189 -22.76 -2.21 2.59
C ASN A 189 -22.17 -2.97 1.41
N GLN A 190 -22.47 -2.55 0.18
CA GLN A 190 -21.88 -3.18 -1.00
C GLN A 190 -20.37 -2.94 -1.05
N PHE A 191 -19.92 -1.71 -0.78
CA PHE A 191 -18.51 -1.39 -0.63
C PHE A 191 -17.83 -2.22 0.47
N ALA A 192 -18.43 -2.29 1.66
CA ALA A 192 -17.92 -3.07 2.77
C ALA A 192 -17.74 -4.56 2.41
N LYS A 193 -18.71 -5.16 1.73
CA LYS A 193 -18.63 -6.55 1.27
C LYS A 193 -17.47 -6.77 0.30
N ARG A 194 -17.29 -5.87 -0.68
CA ARG A 194 -16.17 -5.95 -1.63
C ARG A 194 -14.83 -5.81 -0.91
N LEU A 195 -14.71 -4.85 0.00
CA LEU A 195 -13.47 -4.64 0.77
C LEU A 195 -13.14 -5.85 1.65
N LEU A 196 -14.12 -6.42 2.35
CA LEU A 196 -13.94 -7.64 3.14
C LEU A 196 -13.56 -8.85 2.29
N HIS A 197 -14.09 -8.95 1.07
CA HIS A 197 -13.71 -10.00 0.13
C HIS A 197 -12.26 -9.84 -0.34
N LEU A 198 -11.83 -8.62 -0.64
CA LEU A 198 -10.43 -8.32 -0.97
C LEU A 198 -9.50 -8.64 0.21
N ASP A 199 -9.89 -8.30 1.45
CA ASP A 199 -9.13 -8.63 2.66
C ASP A 199 -8.99 -10.15 2.84
N ALA A 200 -10.02 -10.92 2.51
CA ALA A 200 -9.95 -12.38 2.55
C ALA A 200 -9.01 -12.94 1.48
N ARG A 201 -9.08 -12.43 0.24
CA ARG A 201 -8.16 -12.81 -0.84
C ARG A 201 -6.71 -12.46 -0.51
N LEU A 202 -6.48 -11.31 0.13
CA LEU A 202 -5.15 -10.91 0.58
C LEU A 202 -4.57 -11.90 1.59
N LYS A 203 -5.38 -12.35 2.55
CA LYS A 203 -4.92 -13.33 3.54
C LYS A 203 -4.54 -14.65 2.91
N VAL A 204 -5.33 -15.14 1.96
CA VAL A 204 -5.01 -16.36 1.21
C VAL A 204 -3.72 -16.18 0.43
N LEU A 205 -3.58 -15.08 -0.33
CA LEU A 205 -2.38 -14.81 -1.12
C LEU A 205 -1.11 -14.67 -0.26
N VAL A 206 -1.19 -14.04 0.91
CA VAL A 206 -0.07 -13.97 1.85
C VAL A 206 0.30 -15.36 2.38
N SER A 207 -0.68 -16.22 2.65
CA SER A 207 -0.44 -17.62 3.04
C SER A 207 0.22 -18.40 1.91
N ASP A 208 -0.25 -18.25 0.67
CA ASP A 208 0.32 -18.95 -0.50
C ASP A 208 1.78 -18.53 -0.72
N MET A 209 2.10 -17.24 -0.58
CA MET A 209 3.48 -16.74 -0.65
C MET A 209 4.35 -17.23 0.51
N GLU A 210 3.77 -17.39 1.70
CA GLU A 210 4.47 -17.95 2.85
C GLU A 210 4.78 -19.43 2.64
N ASP A 211 3.83 -20.21 2.10
CA ASP A 211 4.04 -21.62 1.74
C ASP A 211 5.08 -21.76 0.63
N GLU A 212 5.04 -20.93 -0.40
CA GLU A 212 6.05 -20.86 -1.46
C GLU A 212 7.44 -20.62 -0.86
N PHE A 213 7.55 -19.61 0.01
CA PHE A 213 8.78 -19.28 0.71
C PHE A 213 9.30 -20.45 1.57
N TRP A 214 8.43 -21.12 2.32
CA TRP A 214 8.81 -22.28 3.14
C TRP A 214 9.24 -23.48 2.29
N ASN A 215 8.60 -23.72 1.15
CA ASN A 215 8.96 -24.81 0.24
C ASN A 215 10.34 -24.60 -0.39
N GLU A 216 10.73 -23.35 -0.66
CA GLU A 216 12.04 -23.04 -1.25
C GLU A 216 13.16 -23.01 -0.21
N TYR A 217 12.94 -22.38 0.95
CA TYR A 217 14.00 -22.08 1.91
C TYR A 217 13.96 -22.96 3.18
N GLY A 218 12.89 -23.71 3.43
CA GLY A 218 12.75 -24.54 4.64
C GLY A 218 12.78 -23.74 5.95
N ALA A 219 12.89 -24.42 7.10
CA ALA A 219 12.85 -23.85 8.46
C ALA A 219 14.09 -23.01 8.86
N VAL A 220 14.72 -22.30 7.91
CA VAL A 220 15.95 -21.54 8.16
C VAL A 220 15.64 -20.34 9.08
N GLN A 221 16.25 -20.32 10.26
CA GLN A 221 16.08 -19.25 11.23
C GLN A 221 16.47 -17.88 10.66
N GLY A 222 15.61 -16.88 10.86
CA GLY A 222 15.91 -15.47 10.59
C GLY A 222 15.51 -14.95 9.21
N ARG A 223 14.98 -15.79 8.32
CA ARG A 223 14.30 -15.31 7.11
C ARG A 223 12.80 -15.25 7.36
N GLU A 224 12.29 -14.04 7.55
CA GLU A 224 10.86 -13.77 7.65
C GLU A 224 10.47 -12.77 6.57
N GLY A 225 9.25 -12.88 6.04
CA GLY A 225 8.72 -11.83 5.19
C GLY A 225 8.57 -10.50 5.93
N TRP A 226 8.47 -9.42 5.17
CA TRP A 226 8.38 -8.05 5.68
C TRP A 226 7.04 -7.43 5.28
N PHE A 227 6.47 -6.64 6.20
CA PHE A 227 5.22 -5.94 5.92
C PHE A 227 5.46 -4.74 5.02
N VAL A 228 4.73 -4.68 3.91
CA VAL A 228 4.80 -3.57 2.95
C VAL A 228 4.47 -2.24 3.61
N HIS A 229 3.52 -2.24 4.54
CA HIS A 229 3.16 -1.06 5.32
C HIS A 229 4.39 -0.41 5.97
N TYR A 230 5.15 -1.15 6.78
CA TYR A 230 6.27 -0.58 7.54
C TYR A 230 7.47 -0.20 6.68
N ALA A 231 7.56 -0.71 5.44
CA ALA A 231 8.56 -0.27 4.48
C ALA A 231 8.23 1.12 3.90
N LEU A 232 6.94 1.43 3.71
CA LEU A 232 6.47 2.71 3.17
C LEU A 232 6.22 3.77 4.24
N PHE A 233 5.86 3.31 5.44
CA PHE A 233 5.33 4.09 6.54
C PHE A 233 6.08 3.75 7.84
N PRO A 234 7.36 4.14 7.97
CA PRO A 234 8.19 3.76 9.10
C PRO A 234 7.71 4.46 10.37
N SER A 235 7.42 3.71 11.43
CA SER A 235 7.00 4.30 12.70
C SER A 235 8.16 5.08 13.34
N PHE A 236 8.00 6.38 13.54
CA PHE A 236 9.00 7.26 14.17
C PHE A 236 9.12 7.07 15.70
N THR A 237 8.54 6.03 16.29
CA THR A 237 8.71 5.71 17.71
C THR A 237 10.10 5.07 17.92
N GLY A 238 11.10 5.91 18.16
CA GLY A 238 12.51 5.53 18.21
C GLY A 238 12.89 4.53 19.30
N ARG A 239 13.65 3.51 18.92
CA ARG A 239 14.95 3.11 19.51
C ARG A 239 15.59 2.07 18.60
N GLY A 240 16.68 2.47 17.95
CA GLY A 240 17.70 1.63 17.32
C GLY A 240 17.26 0.26 16.80
N LYS A 241 16.69 0.19 15.59
CA LYS A 241 16.95 -0.93 14.70
C LYS A 241 17.59 -0.38 13.43
N LYS A 242 18.82 -0.82 13.21
CA LYS A 242 19.62 -0.45 12.04
C LYS A 242 18.79 -0.70 10.78
N SER A 243 18.73 0.33 9.95
CA SER A 243 18.26 0.27 8.57
C SER A 243 18.79 -1.00 7.89
N LEU A 244 17.88 -1.89 7.47
CA LEU A 244 18.22 -3.08 6.69
C LEU A 244 18.61 -2.74 5.24
N MET A 245 18.55 -1.47 4.82
CA MET A 245 18.98 -1.04 3.48
C MET A 245 20.50 -1.03 3.27
N SER A 246 21.31 -1.46 4.26
CA SER A 246 22.76 -1.54 4.10
C SER A 246 23.26 -2.84 3.45
N SER A 247 22.41 -3.86 3.20
CA SER A 247 22.89 -5.16 2.72
C SER A 247 22.73 -5.43 1.22
N MET A 248 22.34 -4.45 0.41
CA MET A 248 22.32 -4.58 -1.06
C MET A 248 23.56 -3.99 -1.75
N LYS A 249 24.69 -3.89 -1.03
CA LYS A 249 26.01 -3.66 -1.63
C LYS A 249 27.02 -4.62 -1.04
N ALA A 250 27.14 -5.78 -1.66
CA ALA A 250 28.36 -6.58 -1.74
C ALA A 250 28.27 -7.39 -3.04
#